data_AF-A0A7S3G0Q1-F1
#
_entry.id   AF-A0A7S3G0Q1-F1
#
_cell.length_a   1.000
_cell.length_b   1.000
_cell.length_c   1.000
_cell.angle_alpha   90.00
_cell.angle_beta   90.00
_cell.angle_gamma   90.00
#
_symmetry.space_group_name_H-M   'P 1'
#
loop_
_entity.id
_entity.type
_entity.pdbx_description
1 polymer ?
#
loop_
_entity_poly.entity_id
_entity_poly.type
_entity_poly.pdbx_seq_one_letter_code
_entity_poly.pdbx_strand_id
1 'polypeptide(L)'
;INTYVGFLEPASPGFSPWYNVHDQLSCVDDKSSSFIGGFYSSCKDKTIDETLCKSYNFVTGSSSSPEGFEDHTIYSDQARQLHVCTTFNSAKKRMAFGGTYTK
;
A
#
# COMPACT_ATOMS: atom_id res chain seq x y z
N ILE A 1 6.94 -10.02 -21.96
CA ILE A 1 6.97 -8.54 -21.82
C ILE A 1 6.28 -8.23 -20.51
N ASN A 2 6.93 -7.53 -19.58
CA ASN A 2 6.27 -7.08 -18.35
C ASN A 2 5.39 -5.87 -18.66
N THR A 3 4.23 -5.78 -18.02
CA THR A 3 3.26 -4.71 -18.24
C THR A 3 3.37 -3.67 -17.14
N TYR A 4 3.56 -2.42 -17.52
CA TYR A 4 3.61 -1.26 -16.64
C TYR A 4 2.59 -0.24 -17.14
N VAL A 5 1.52 -0.06 -16.37
CA VAL A 5 0.39 0.80 -16.74
C VAL A 5 0.60 2.18 -16.16
N GLY A 6 0.42 3.22 -16.96
CA GLY A 6 0.46 4.60 -16.49
C GLY A 6 0.44 5.65 -17.62
N PHE A 7 0.94 6.84 -17.34
CA PHE A 7 0.97 7.96 -18.27
C PHE A 7 2.09 7.79 -19.30
N LEU A 8 1.71 7.62 -20.58
CA LEU A 8 2.67 7.51 -21.68
C LEU A 8 2.99 8.87 -22.32
N GLU A 9 2.19 9.90 -22.07
CA GLU A 9 2.37 11.22 -22.63
C GLU A 9 3.44 12.00 -21.84
N PRO A 10 4.57 12.42 -22.44
CA PRO A 10 5.64 13.13 -21.73
C PRO A 10 5.22 14.45 -21.09
N ALA A 11 4.12 15.03 -21.56
CA ALA A 11 3.56 16.27 -21.03
C ALA A 11 2.68 16.07 -19.79
N SER A 12 2.29 14.84 -19.45
CA SER A 12 1.45 14.57 -18.28
C SER A 12 2.25 14.70 -16.98
N PRO A 13 1.68 15.32 -15.91
CA PRO A 13 2.34 15.42 -14.61
C PRO A 13 2.73 14.07 -13.97
N GLY A 14 2.10 12.96 -14.39
CA GLY A 14 2.38 11.60 -13.92
C GLY A 14 3.21 10.74 -14.89
N PHE A 15 3.82 11.33 -15.92
CA PHE A 15 4.62 10.60 -16.92
C PHE A 15 5.76 9.81 -16.28
N SER A 16 5.95 8.57 -16.75
CA SER A 16 7.12 7.77 -16.44
C SER A 16 7.57 6.97 -17.67
N PRO A 17 8.87 7.00 -18.03
CA PRO A 17 9.38 6.28 -19.20
C PRO A 17 9.35 4.74 -19.02
N TRP A 18 9.01 4.27 -17.81
CA TRP A 18 8.89 2.85 -17.49
C TRP A 18 7.54 2.26 -17.88
N TYR A 19 6.52 3.09 -18.13
CA TYR A 19 5.19 2.63 -18.53
C TYR A 19 5.17 2.23 -20.02
N ASN A 20 4.46 1.15 -20.34
CA ASN A 20 4.29 0.65 -21.70
C ASN A 20 2.82 0.37 -22.07
N VAL A 21 1.88 0.59 -21.15
CA VAL A 21 0.44 0.54 -21.38
C VAL A 21 -0.18 1.83 -20.87
N HIS A 22 -1.03 2.44 -21.70
CA HIS A 22 -1.64 3.73 -21.38
C HIS A 22 -2.81 3.58 -20.42
N ASP A 23 -2.75 4.30 -19.29
CA ASP A 23 -3.86 4.43 -18.35
C ASP A 23 -4.73 5.65 -18.70
N GLN A 24 -5.77 5.44 -19.51
CA GLN A 24 -6.69 6.51 -19.91
C GLN A 24 -7.60 6.99 -18.77
N LEU A 25 -7.81 6.18 -17.73
CA LEU A 25 -8.76 6.49 -16.65
C LEU A 25 -8.11 7.33 -15.55
N SER A 26 -6.83 7.08 -15.27
CA SER A 26 -6.06 7.86 -14.28
C SER A 26 -5.64 9.24 -14.80
N CYS A 27 -5.87 9.56 -16.08
CA CYS A 27 -5.58 10.86 -16.69
C CYS A 27 -6.51 12.00 -16.23
N VAL A 28 -7.58 11.68 -15.51
CA VAL A 28 -8.49 12.66 -14.93
C VAL A 28 -8.11 12.83 -13.47
N ASP A 29 -7.35 13.89 -13.24
CA ASP A 29 -6.74 14.29 -11.98
C ASP A 29 -7.81 14.45 -10.87
N ASP A 30 -8.02 13.41 -10.07
CA ASP A 30 -8.76 13.52 -8.81
C ASP A 30 -7.81 13.16 -7.68
N LYS A 31 -7.18 14.21 -7.13
CA LYS A 31 -6.19 14.15 -6.03
C LYS A 31 -6.86 13.75 -4.71
N SER A 32 -7.47 12.59 -4.65
CA SER A 32 -7.76 11.94 -3.38
C SER A 32 -6.43 11.39 -2.83
N SER A 33 -5.73 12.24 -2.08
CA SER A 33 -4.47 11.84 -1.44
C SER A 33 -4.79 10.88 -0.29
N SER A 34 -4.72 9.58 -0.55
CA SER A 34 -4.69 8.58 0.52
C SER A 34 -3.36 8.65 1.25
N PHE A 35 -3.41 8.74 2.57
CA PHE A 35 -2.24 8.72 3.44
C PHE A 35 -2.04 7.32 4.00
N ILE A 36 -0.78 6.89 4.06
CA ILE A 36 -0.41 5.59 4.62
C ILE A 36 -0.08 5.74 6.10
N GLY A 37 -0.71 4.90 6.93
CA GLY A 37 -0.55 4.81 8.37
C GLY A 37 0.35 3.66 8.81
N GLY A 38 0.96 2.94 7.86
CA GLY A 38 1.86 1.83 8.10
C GLY A 38 1.42 0.54 7.45
N PHE A 39 2.26 -0.48 7.64
CA PHE A 39 2.03 -1.85 7.22
C PHE A 39 2.24 -2.76 8.43
N TYR A 40 1.52 -3.86 8.47
CA TYR A 40 1.79 -4.96 9.40
C TYR A 40 1.35 -6.28 8.79
N SER A 41 1.78 -7.38 9.37
CA SER A 41 1.35 -8.71 8.96
C SER A 41 0.69 -9.45 10.11
N SER A 42 -0.32 -10.24 9.78
CA SER A 42 -1.02 -11.12 10.70
C SER A 42 -0.90 -12.58 10.23
N CYS A 43 -1.01 -13.50 11.18
CA CYS A 43 -1.01 -14.94 10.89
C CYS A 43 -2.41 -15.37 10.49
N LYS A 44 -2.50 -16.07 9.36
CA LYS A 44 -3.74 -16.72 8.91
C LYS A 44 -3.85 -18.14 9.48
N ASP A 45 -2.72 -18.85 9.51
CA ASP A 45 -2.62 -20.18 10.09
C ASP A 45 -2.21 -20.09 11.57
N LYS A 46 -3.03 -20.68 12.44
CA LYS A 46 -2.80 -20.71 13.89
C LYS A 46 -1.76 -21.75 14.33
N THR A 47 -1.32 -22.62 13.42
CA THR A 47 -0.30 -23.63 13.68
C THR A 47 1.13 -23.11 13.50
N ILE A 48 1.27 -21.95 12.85
CA ILE A 48 2.55 -21.29 12.63
C ILE A 48 2.92 -20.46 13.85
N ASP A 49 4.19 -20.50 14.24
CA ASP A 49 4.75 -19.63 15.27
C ASP A 49 4.50 -18.17 14.89
N GLU A 50 3.83 -17.44 15.77
CA GLU A 50 3.45 -16.05 15.53
C GLU A 50 4.65 -15.14 15.26
N THR A 51 5.84 -15.49 15.77
CA THR A 51 7.08 -14.75 15.52
C THR A 51 7.54 -14.80 14.05
N LEU A 52 7.04 -15.77 13.28
CA LEU A 52 7.39 -15.96 11.86
C LEU A 52 6.41 -15.28 10.90
N CYS A 53 5.16 -15.05 11.32
CA CYS A 53 4.11 -14.50 10.45
C CYS A 53 3.61 -13.11 10.88
N LYS A 54 3.77 -12.70 12.15
CA LYS A 54 3.40 -11.35 12.60
C LYS A 54 4.52 -10.35 12.37
N SER A 55 4.11 -9.15 12.03
CA SER A 55 4.93 -7.94 12.12
C SER A 55 4.09 -6.83 12.71
N TYR A 56 4.75 -5.76 13.14
CA TYR A 56 4.13 -4.64 13.83
C TYR A 56 4.13 -3.42 12.94
N ASN A 57 3.04 -2.65 13.00
CA ASN A 57 3.02 -1.34 12.41
C ASN A 57 3.88 -0.41 13.28
N PHE A 58 4.93 0.15 12.69
CA PHE A 58 5.85 1.04 13.39
C PHE A 58 5.17 2.29 13.99
N VAL A 59 4.05 2.74 13.42
CA VAL A 59 3.31 3.91 13.92
C VAL A 59 2.60 3.61 15.24
N THR A 60 2.08 2.40 15.42
CA THR A 60 1.30 2.00 16.61
C THR A 60 2.10 1.14 17.60
N GLY A 61 3.17 0.50 17.15
CA GLY A 61 3.89 -0.52 17.94
C GLY A 61 3.10 -1.83 18.09
N SER A 62 2.01 -2.01 17.35
CA SER A 62 1.12 -3.18 17.42
C SER A 62 0.78 -3.71 16.02
N SER A 63 0.24 -4.93 15.94
CA SER A 63 -0.30 -5.49 14.70
C SER A 63 -1.70 -4.94 14.41
N SER A 64 -1.81 -3.62 14.30
CA SER A 64 -3.06 -2.91 14.03
C SER A 64 -2.85 -1.56 13.35
N SER A 65 -3.88 -1.05 12.68
CA SER A 65 -3.89 0.30 12.12
C SER A 65 -3.92 1.38 13.21
N PRO A 66 -3.36 2.57 12.94
CA PRO A 66 -3.55 3.73 13.82
C PRO A 66 -5.02 4.17 13.81
N GLU A 67 -5.44 4.87 14.87
CA GLU A 67 -6.82 5.35 14.99
C GLU A 67 -7.23 6.28 13.83
N GLY A 68 -8.31 5.93 13.14
CA GLY A 68 -8.82 6.67 11.99
C GLY A 68 -8.20 6.29 10.64
N PHE A 69 -7.44 5.18 10.60
CA PHE A 69 -7.04 4.50 9.38
C PHE A 69 -7.90 3.25 9.15
N GLU A 70 -8.25 3.02 7.89
CA GLU A 70 -8.86 1.79 7.42
C GLU A 70 -7.78 0.73 7.17
N ASP A 71 -8.11 -0.53 7.46
CA ASP A 71 -7.23 -1.66 7.23
C ASP A 71 -7.58 -2.37 5.93
N HIS A 72 -6.58 -2.57 5.06
CA HIS A 72 -6.73 -3.29 3.81
C HIS A 72 -5.72 -4.43 3.71
N THR A 73 -6.19 -5.65 3.48
CA THR A 73 -5.32 -6.77 3.15
C THR A 73 -4.86 -6.66 1.69
N ILE A 74 -3.55 -6.49 1.48
CA ILE A 74 -2.94 -6.34 0.13
C ILE A 74 -2.23 -7.61 -0.35
N TYR A 75 -1.99 -8.56 0.56
CA TYR A 75 -1.45 -9.87 0.22
C TYR A 75 -1.95 -10.90 1.22
N SER A 76 -2.27 -12.10 0.76
CA SER A 76 -2.56 -13.24 1.61
C SER A 76 -2.00 -14.50 0.96
N ASP A 77 -1.27 -15.29 1.73
CA ASP A 77 -0.93 -16.67 1.39
C ASP A 77 -1.60 -17.63 2.39
N GLN A 78 -1.07 -18.86 2.52
CA GLN A 78 -1.57 -19.85 3.48
C GLN A 78 -1.20 -19.50 4.93
N ALA A 79 -0.07 -18.84 5.15
CA ALA A 79 0.52 -18.56 6.46
C ALA A 79 0.20 -17.16 6.99
N ARG A 80 0.19 -16.16 6.10
CA ARG A 80 0.31 -14.74 6.42
C ARG A 80 -0.65 -13.88 5.60
N GLN A 81 -1.08 -12.79 6.20
CA GLN A 81 -1.71 -11.66 5.53
C GLN A 81 -0.86 -10.40 5.74
N LEU A 82 -0.67 -9.61 4.68
CA LEU A 82 -0.05 -8.28 4.74
C LEU A 82 -1.15 -7.23 4.66
N HIS A 83 -1.14 -6.32 5.62
CA HIS A 83 -2.10 -5.25 5.77
C HIS A 83 -1.44 -3.91 5.49
N VAL A 84 -2.15 -3.02 4.81
CA VAL A 84 -1.82 -1.60 4.68
C VAL A 84 -2.92 -0.78 5.35
N CYS A 85 -2.51 0.22 6.11
CA CYS A 85 -3.44 1.12 6.78
C CYS A 85 -3.53 2.42 5.99
N THR A 86 -4.72 2.82 5.54
CA THR A 86 -4.90 4.07 4.77
C THR A 86 -5.98 4.99 5.32
N THR A 87 -5.85 6.29 5.10
CA THR A 87 -6.89 7.27 5.45
C THR A 87 -6.88 8.42 4.44
N PHE A 88 -8.03 9.04 4.23
CA PHE A 88 -8.13 10.31 3.49
C PHE A 88 -7.98 11.54 4.40
N ASN A 89 -7.89 11.35 5.72
CA ASN A 89 -7.77 12.43 6.67
C ASN A 89 -6.31 12.90 6.82
N SER A 90 -6.00 14.08 6.28
CA SER A 90 -4.66 14.68 6.28
C SER A 90 -4.14 15.11 7.65
N ALA A 91 -5.00 15.20 8.67
CA ALA A 91 -4.61 15.58 10.03
C ALA A 91 -4.06 14.40 10.85
N LYS A 92 -4.16 13.17 10.35
CA LYS A 92 -3.70 11.97 11.07
C LYS A 92 -2.20 11.74 10.86
N LYS A 93 -1.54 11.13 11.86
CA LYS A 93 -0.12 10.75 11.77
C LYS A 93 0.08 9.80 10.60
N ARG A 94 0.76 10.28 9.57
CA ARG A 94 1.07 9.55 8.33
C ARG A 94 2.55 9.27 8.23
N MET A 95 2.89 8.19 7.55
CA MET A 95 4.26 7.96 7.09
C MET A 95 4.46 8.56 5.69
N ALA A 96 5.66 9.06 5.41
CA ALA A 96 6.06 9.30 4.03
C ALA A 96 6.15 7.94 3.32
N PHE A 97 5.52 7.81 2.15
CA PHE A 97 5.49 6.57 1.39
C PHE A 97 6.02 6.81 -0.02
N GLY A 98 7.05 6.02 -0.40
CA GLY A 98 7.73 6.13 -1.69
C GLY A 98 7.39 5.02 -2.69
N GLY A 99 6.44 4.14 -2.37
CA GLY A 99 6.08 2.97 -3.18
C GLY A 99 6.50 1.63 -2.57
N THR A 100 5.93 0.55 -3.10
CA THR A 100 6.33 -0.83 -2.82
C THR A 100 6.96 -1.46 -4.05
N TYR A 101 7.82 -2.45 -3.85
CA TYR A 101 8.35 -3.29 -4.93
C TYR A 101 8.36 -4.76 -4.50
N THR A 102 8.16 -5.66 -5.45
CA THR A 102 8.29 -7.11 -5.28
C THR A 102 9.37 -7.61 -6.24
N LYS A 103 10.25 -8.50 -5.77
CA LYS A 103 11.26 -9.16 -6.62
C LYS A 103 10.67 -10.36 -7.35
#